data_AF-A0A7J4J3W1-F1
#
_entry.id   AF-A0A7J4J3W1-F1
#
_cell.length_a   1.000
_cell.length_b   1.000
_cell.length_c   1.000
_cell.angle_alpha   90.00
_cell.angle_beta   90.00
_cell.angle_gamma   90.00
#
_symmetry.space_group_name_H-M   'P 1'
#
loop_
_entity.id
_entity.type
_entity.pdbx_description
1 polymer ?
#
loop_
_entity_poly.entity_id
_entity_poly.type
_entity_poly.pdbx_seq_one_letter_code
_entity_poly.pdbx_strand_id
1 'polypeptide(L)'
;MDKIRIDAIARDLLAGQTIGEVKRRYGEGRQTLDEIVHARRLNLIGDAYFSQVRYQAPVQHGFPSDPTDRLQVLLPCISTEIKQSALLTMNYELMTAGDVRREINKYSDEDLPSVTSFRNIFQKDFVAIGLLVHDILGQGFNFGDVHYFSLTDEGQMFAVPLAAFSLRYAVDNEVSLYQLLGSVNSNGTTRGPYNRFRIVNLVNQGFNNVEGISTKLDLGPVAVGDHLSALAKLNIVRFDSIDVAEGEERIWQWVEGKDPNVAQPVHTHIKLTHDVAQWLAAQGSAAYKSIKVGVNRSQNGSNISNVLSGLYRQGFVTTEYFGHRSLVRPGPRFSLFVDYMEKAIDLCAEGPALSTMTSVAAELKASPGHLGGFMDLGIAQYKAISPHINTLSLDKRSQLVIDYLKTAAHSEARPVEIATKLGWEDAVTVKTLKLMVMDGVLSSERKGRQAIYRLTVDNSISEA
;
A
#
# COMPACT_ATOMS: atom_id res chain seq x y z
N MET A 1 33.19 -7.59 12.46
CA MET A 1 33.24 -7.96 13.89
C MET A 1 34.57 -8.64 14.18
N ASP A 2 35.09 -8.51 15.39
CA ASP A 2 36.38 -9.08 15.80
C ASP A 2 36.19 -10.54 16.27
N LYS A 3 36.58 -11.49 15.42
CA LYS A 3 36.45 -12.92 15.70
C LYS A 3 37.21 -13.34 16.96
N ILE A 4 38.37 -12.75 17.22
CA ILE A 4 39.19 -13.07 18.39
C ILE A 4 38.43 -12.73 19.68
N ARG A 5 37.73 -11.60 19.67
CA ARG A 5 36.94 -11.14 20.80
C ARG A 5 35.69 -12.00 21.02
N ILE A 6 34.99 -12.40 19.96
CA ILE A 6 33.84 -13.32 20.04
C ILE A 6 34.26 -14.66 20.67
N ASP A 7 35.36 -15.25 20.21
CA ASP A 7 35.87 -16.53 20.72
C ASP A 7 36.35 -16.41 22.19
N ALA A 8 36.85 -15.23 22.59
CA ALA A 8 37.22 -14.96 23.99
C ALA A 8 36.00 -14.88 24.91
N ILE A 9 34.95 -14.14 24.50
CA ILE A 9 33.68 -14.04 25.23
C ILE A 9 33.04 -15.41 25.39
N ALA A 10 32.97 -16.20 24.32
CA ALA A 10 32.38 -17.54 24.36
C ALA A 10 33.12 -18.46 25.35
N ARG A 11 34.45 -18.47 25.33
CA ARG A 11 35.27 -19.25 26.27
C ARG A 11 35.03 -18.85 27.72
N ASP A 12 34.93 -17.55 28.01
CA ASP A 12 34.68 -17.06 29.37
C ASP A 12 33.30 -17.49 29.88
N LEU A 13 32.27 -17.41 29.04
CA LEU A 13 30.92 -17.88 29.37
C LEU A 13 30.89 -19.40 29.61
N LEU A 14 31.54 -20.19 28.74
CA LEU A 14 31.65 -21.64 28.91
C LEU A 14 32.47 -22.04 30.15
N ALA A 15 33.40 -21.19 30.59
CA ALA A 15 34.13 -21.36 31.85
C ALA A 15 33.30 -21.02 33.10
N GLY A 16 32.02 -20.65 32.93
CA GLY A 16 31.11 -20.35 34.02
C GLY A 16 31.12 -18.90 34.48
N GLN A 17 31.76 -17.98 33.75
CA GLN A 17 31.69 -16.55 34.08
C GLN A 17 30.27 -16.01 33.90
N THR A 18 29.87 -15.14 34.81
CA THR A 18 28.59 -14.43 34.76
C THR A 18 28.61 -13.33 33.70
N ILE A 19 27.42 -12.91 33.22
CA ILE A 19 27.31 -11.73 32.34
C ILE A 19 27.94 -10.48 32.97
N GLY A 20 27.86 -10.32 34.29
CA GLY A 20 28.49 -9.20 35.00
C GLY A 20 30.03 -9.20 34.87
N GLU A 21 30.67 -10.37 34.88
CA GLU A 21 32.12 -10.50 34.73
C GLU A 21 32.56 -10.28 33.28
N VAL A 22 31.82 -10.86 32.32
CA VAL A 22 32.04 -10.63 30.88
C VAL A 22 31.92 -9.14 30.56
N LYS A 23 30.89 -8.47 31.08
CA LYS A 23 30.73 -7.02 30.95
C LYS A 23 31.91 -6.22 31.50
N ARG A 24 32.42 -6.59 32.68
CA ARG A 24 33.57 -5.90 33.28
C ARG A 24 34.82 -6.03 32.43
N ARG A 25 34.98 -7.18 31.76
CA ARG A 25 36.17 -7.49 30.95
C ARG A 25 36.12 -6.91 29.54
N TYR A 26 34.98 -7.02 28.87
CA TYR A 26 34.82 -6.65 27.45
C TYR A 26 34.04 -5.35 27.25
N GLY A 27 33.49 -4.77 28.31
CA GLY A 27 32.73 -3.53 28.30
C GLY A 27 31.22 -3.75 28.33
N GLU A 28 30.50 -2.74 28.82
CA GLU A 28 29.04 -2.78 29.02
C GLU A 28 28.25 -2.22 27.83
N GLY A 29 28.94 -1.92 26.72
CA GLY A 29 28.35 -1.32 25.54
C GLY A 29 27.60 -2.31 24.66
N ARG A 30 26.83 -1.75 23.73
CA ARG A 30 26.04 -2.51 22.74
C ARG A 30 26.86 -3.54 21.96
N GLN A 31 28.11 -3.19 21.65
CA GLN A 31 29.03 -4.07 20.93
C GLN A 31 29.22 -5.44 21.62
N THR A 32 29.37 -5.47 22.95
CA THR A 32 29.57 -6.72 23.69
C THR A 32 28.33 -7.63 23.59
N LEU A 33 27.12 -7.05 23.63
CA LEU A 33 25.89 -7.82 23.40
C LEU A 33 25.82 -8.35 21.97
N ASP A 34 26.17 -7.55 20.97
CA ASP A 34 26.19 -8.00 19.57
C ASP A 34 27.19 -9.16 19.37
N GLU A 35 28.34 -9.13 20.05
CA GLU A 35 29.33 -10.21 20.05
C GLU A 35 28.82 -11.48 20.76
N ILE A 36 28.08 -11.34 21.87
CA ILE A 36 27.41 -12.48 22.54
C ILE A 36 26.35 -13.10 21.61
N VAL A 37 25.54 -12.26 20.95
CA VAL A 37 24.56 -12.74 19.96
C VAL A 37 25.27 -13.46 18.81
N HIS A 38 26.39 -12.93 18.33
CA HIS A 38 27.18 -13.60 17.29
C HIS A 38 27.79 -14.92 17.77
N ALA A 39 28.29 -14.98 19.01
CA ALA A 39 28.74 -16.23 19.62
C ALA A 39 27.62 -17.28 19.68
N ARG A 40 26.39 -16.85 20.00
CA ARG A 40 25.22 -17.75 19.99
C ARG A 40 24.90 -18.26 18.59
N ARG A 41 24.93 -17.39 17.57
CA ARG A 41 24.71 -17.76 16.15
C ARG A 41 25.73 -18.79 15.66
N LEU A 42 26.99 -18.65 16.07
CA LEU A 42 28.06 -19.60 15.76
C LEU A 42 28.01 -20.89 16.62
N ASN A 43 26.97 -21.06 17.45
CA ASN A 43 26.83 -22.16 18.42
C ASN A 43 28.03 -22.32 19.38
N LEU A 44 28.75 -21.23 19.66
CA LEU A 44 29.86 -21.23 20.60
C LEU A 44 29.38 -21.18 22.06
N ILE A 45 28.13 -20.74 22.28
CA ILE A 45 27.47 -20.75 23.59
C ILE A 45 26.06 -21.34 23.46
N GLY A 46 25.63 -22.06 24.50
CA GLY A 46 24.28 -22.65 24.58
C GLY A 46 23.23 -21.72 25.17
N ASP A 47 21.96 -22.14 25.12
CA ASP A 47 20.82 -21.34 25.58
C ASP A 47 20.84 -21.01 27.07
N ALA A 48 21.43 -21.88 27.90
CA ALA A 48 21.55 -21.63 29.34
C ALA A 48 22.42 -20.40 29.67
N TYR A 49 23.43 -20.12 28.85
CA TYR A 49 24.26 -18.92 29.00
C TYR A 49 23.59 -17.71 28.34
N PHE A 50 22.98 -17.94 27.18
CA PHE A 50 22.33 -16.88 26.42
C PHE A 50 21.05 -16.34 27.09
N SER A 51 20.35 -17.16 27.89
CA SER A 51 19.17 -16.73 28.65
C SER A 51 19.47 -15.62 29.66
N GLN A 52 20.71 -15.51 30.13
CA GLN A 52 21.13 -14.49 31.10
C GLN A 52 21.12 -13.06 30.54
N VAL A 53 21.07 -12.89 29.21
CA VAL A 53 20.98 -11.57 28.57
C VAL A 53 19.56 -11.22 28.10
N ARG A 54 18.59 -12.11 28.33
CA ARG A 54 17.18 -11.92 27.95
C ARG A 54 16.40 -11.23 29.07
N TYR A 55 15.62 -10.21 28.74
CA TYR A 55 14.68 -9.62 29.70
C TYR A 55 13.49 -10.54 30.00
N GLN A 56 13.09 -11.35 29.02
CA GLN A 56 11.94 -12.24 29.11
C GLN A 56 12.10 -13.42 28.13
N ALA A 57 11.24 -14.43 28.26
CA ALA A 57 11.17 -15.52 27.31
C ALA A 57 10.83 -15.00 25.89
N PRO A 58 11.35 -15.64 24.82
CA PRO A 58 11.01 -15.26 23.46
C PRO A 58 9.49 -15.32 23.23
N VAL A 59 8.95 -14.32 22.56
CA VAL A 59 7.53 -14.27 22.21
C VAL A 59 7.35 -14.90 20.83
N GLN A 60 6.53 -15.95 20.77
CA GLN A 60 6.09 -16.60 19.54
C GLN A 60 4.60 -16.87 19.65
N HIS A 61 3.82 -16.38 18.69
CA HIS A 61 2.41 -16.69 18.56
C HIS A 61 2.21 -17.93 17.67
N GLY A 62 1.08 -18.61 17.82
CA GLY A 62 0.74 -19.75 16.96
C GLY A 62 0.42 -19.29 15.53
N PHE A 63 0.89 -20.06 14.55
CA PHE A 63 0.52 -19.90 13.14
C PHE A 63 -0.73 -20.74 12.81
N PRO A 64 -1.66 -20.27 11.96
CA PRO A 64 -2.87 -21.01 11.64
C PRO A 64 -2.62 -22.37 10.99
N SER A 65 -3.39 -23.38 11.36
CA SER A 65 -3.33 -24.71 10.75
C SER A 65 -4.22 -24.85 9.52
N ASP A 66 -5.35 -24.12 9.47
CA ASP A 66 -6.27 -24.17 8.32
C ASP A 66 -5.70 -23.40 7.12
N PRO A 67 -5.66 -23.98 5.90
CA PRO A 67 -5.13 -23.32 4.70
C PRO A 67 -5.76 -21.96 4.38
N THR A 68 -7.06 -21.81 4.64
CA THR A 68 -7.78 -20.56 4.38
C THR A 68 -7.34 -19.48 5.35
N ASP A 69 -7.22 -19.84 6.63
CA ASP A 69 -6.74 -18.91 7.66
C ASP A 69 -5.28 -18.53 7.42
N ARG A 70 -4.43 -19.48 7.00
CA ARG A 70 -3.04 -19.22 6.57
C ARG A 70 -2.99 -18.16 5.47
N LEU A 71 -3.77 -18.34 4.40
CA LEU A 71 -3.84 -17.38 3.31
C LEU A 71 -4.29 -16.00 3.80
N GLN A 72 -5.33 -15.95 4.63
CA GLN A 72 -5.88 -14.71 5.17
C GLN A 72 -4.85 -13.92 6.00
N VAL A 73 -3.99 -14.60 6.76
CA VAL A 73 -2.94 -13.93 7.57
C VAL A 73 -1.67 -13.62 6.77
N LEU A 74 -1.34 -14.43 5.76
CA LEU A 74 -0.15 -14.25 4.92
C LEU A 74 -0.28 -13.09 3.94
N LEU A 75 -1.44 -12.91 3.31
CA LEU A 75 -1.62 -11.86 2.28
C LEU A 75 -1.32 -10.44 2.80
N PRO A 76 -1.75 -10.02 4.01
CA PRO A 76 -1.32 -8.75 4.60
C PRO A 76 0.18 -8.63 4.86
N CYS A 77 0.87 -9.75 5.08
CA CYS A 77 2.31 -9.79 5.36
C CYS A 77 3.15 -9.63 4.09
N ILE A 78 2.61 -9.98 2.93
CA ILE A 78 3.29 -9.83 1.64
C ILE A 78 2.71 -8.70 0.78
N SER A 79 1.80 -7.89 1.31
CA SER A 79 1.05 -6.87 0.55
C SER A 79 1.87 -5.68 0.07
N THR A 80 3.14 -5.59 0.45
CA THR A 80 4.07 -4.55 -0.04
C THR A 80 5.43 -5.17 -0.26
N GLU A 81 6.16 -4.64 -1.22
CA GLU A 81 7.49 -5.09 -1.65
C GLU A 81 8.53 -4.85 -0.55
N ILE A 82 8.32 -3.86 0.32
CA ILE A 82 9.14 -3.66 1.53
C ILE A 82 9.00 -4.83 2.51
N LYS A 83 7.78 -5.30 2.76
CA LYS A 83 7.55 -6.45 3.63
C LYS A 83 8.09 -7.75 3.03
N GLN A 84 7.93 -7.93 1.71
CA GLN A 84 8.49 -9.06 0.98
C GLN A 84 10.02 -9.07 1.10
N SER A 85 10.67 -7.93 0.84
CA SER A 85 12.12 -7.77 0.96
C SER A 85 12.61 -8.02 2.39
N ALA A 86 11.85 -7.57 3.39
CA ALA A 86 12.14 -7.86 4.78
C ALA A 86 12.10 -9.36 5.09
N LEU A 87 11.03 -10.06 4.71
CA LEU A 87 10.91 -11.51 4.90
C LEU A 87 12.03 -12.28 4.19
N LEU A 88 12.41 -11.88 2.97
CA LEU A 88 13.49 -12.51 2.22
C LEU A 88 14.87 -12.32 2.89
N THR A 89 15.04 -11.23 3.62
CA THR A 89 16.27 -10.93 4.36
C THR A 89 16.34 -11.68 5.70
N MET A 90 15.19 -12.00 6.29
CA MET A 90 15.13 -12.76 7.53
C MET A 90 15.67 -14.19 7.36
N ASN A 91 16.20 -14.73 8.45
CA ASN A 91 16.64 -16.12 8.60
C ASN A 91 16.39 -16.59 10.04
N TYR A 92 16.84 -17.80 10.39
CA TYR A 92 16.72 -18.34 11.75
C TYR A 92 17.62 -17.64 12.79
N GLU A 93 18.52 -16.76 12.37
CA GLU A 93 19.37 -15.99 13.28
C GLU A 93 18.64 -14.76 13.84
N LEU A 94 19.01 -14.37 15.05
CA LEU A 94 18.48 -13.18 15.71
C LEU A 94 18.96 -11.89 15.04
N MET A 95 18.09 -11.21 14.30
CA MET A 95 18.37 -9.95 13.61
C MET A 95 17.56 -8.79 14.20
N THR A 96 18.15 -7.61 14.31
CA THR A 96 17.38 -6.39 14.63
C THR A 96 16.71 -5.82 13.38
N ALA A 97 15.69 -4.98 13.55
CA ALA A 97 15.11 -4.19 12.45
C ALA A 97 16.15 -3.33 11.72
N GLY A 98 17.18 -2.87 12.44
CA GLY A 98 18.30 -2.15 11.85
C GLY A 98 19.19 -3.04 10.98
N ASP A 99 19.39 -4.29 11.38
CA ASP A 99 20.17 -5.27 10.61
C ASP A 99 19.48 -5.57 9.28
N VAL A 100 18.18 -5.89 9.33
CA VAL A 100 17.38 -6.18 8.13
C VAL A 100 17.38 -4.99 7.17
N ARG A 101 17.13 -3.78 7.68
CA ARG A 101 17.18 -2.56 6.86
C ARG A 101 18.55 -2.36 6.21
N ARG A 102 19.65 -2.60 6.95
CA ARG A 102 21.01 -2.48 6.40
C ARG A 102 21.27 -3.53 5.33
N GLU A 103 20.82 -4.76 5.51
CA GLU A 103 20.97 -5.81 4.50
C GLU A 103 20.21 -5.47 3.21
N ILE A 104 18.96 -4.98 3.29
CA ILE A 104 18.21 -4.53 2.10
C ILE A 104 18.94 -3.37 1.41
N ASN A 105 19.44 -2.39 2.18
CA ASN A 105 20.21 -1.26 1.65
C ASN A 105 21.53 -1.64 0.97
N LYS A 106 22.04 -2.87 1.12
CA LYS A 106 23.21 -3.33 0.33
C LYS A 106 22.87 -3.53 -1.14
N TYR A 107 21.58 -3.65 -1.45
CA TYR A 107 21.11 -4.10 -2.74
C TYR A 107 20.14 -3.14 -3.43
N SER A 108 19.61 -2.16 -2.70
CA SER A 108 18.67 -1.17 -3.22
C SER A 108 19.13 0.23 -2.83
N ASP A 109 19.04 1.13 -3.80
CA ASP A 109 19.31 2.56 -3.63
C ASP A 109 18.05 3.32 -3.19
N GLU A 110 16.93 2.62 -3.03
CA GLU A 110 15.67 3.22 -2.65
C GLU A 110 15.62 3.60 -1.17
N ASP A 111 15.08 4.79 -0.88
CA ASP A 111 14.82 5.20 0.50
C ASP A 111 13.90 4.22 1.22
N LEU A 112 14.47 3.48 2.18
CA LEU A 112 13.74 2.57 3.05
C LEU A 112 13.10 3.30 4.24
N PRO A 113 11.97 2.77 4.77
CA PRO A 113 11.36 3.26 5.99
C PRO A 113 12.33 3.30 7.18
N SER A 114 11.96 4.07 8.19
CA SER A 114 12.70 4.14 9.45
C SER A 114 12.82 2.77 10.13
N VAL A 115 13.86 2.59 10.95
CA VAL A 115 14.04 1.37 11.76
C VAL A 115 12.81 1.11 12.66
N THR A 116 12.16 2.16 13.16
CA THR A 116 10.92 2.08 13.93
C THR A 116 9.77 1.52 13.09
N SER A 117 9.66 1.92 11.83
CA SER A 117 8.66 1.39 10.90
C SER A 117 8.87 -0.10 10.64
N PHE A 118 10.11 -0.55 10.41
CA PHE A 118 10.43 -1.98 10.28
C PHE A 118 10.10 -2.76 11.56
N ARG A 119 10.45 -2.22 12.73
CA ARG A 119 10.10 -2.84 14.02
C ARG A 119 8.59 -3.01 14.16
N ASN A 120 7.81 -2.00 13.78
CA ASN A 120 6.35 -2.06 13.80
C ASN A 120 5.79 -3.13 12.86
N ILE A 121 6.34 -3.25 11.64
CA ILE A 121 5.97 -4.33 10.70
C ILE A 121 6.23 -5.69 11.36
N PHE A 122 7.42 -5.89 11.92
CA PHE A 122 7.78 -7.19 12.49
C PHE A 122 6.87 -7.56 13.66
N GLN A 123 6.63 -6.62 14.58
CA GLN A 123 5.79 -6.89 15.75
C GLN A 123 4.32 -7.08 15.38
N LYS A 124 3.75 -6.20 14.55
CA LYS A 124 2.31 -6.18 14.29
C LYS A 124 1.87 -7.15 13.20
N ASP A 125 2.73 -7.41 12.23
CA ASP A 125 2.36 -8.21 11.06
C ASP A 125 2.97 -9.61 11.13
N PHE A 126 4.24 -9.75 11.51
CA PHE A 126 4.93 -11.04 11.39
C PHE A 126 4.92 -11.86 12.69
N VAL A 127 5.28 -11.25 13.82
CA VAL A 127 5.28 -11.90 15.14
C VAL A 127 3.85 -12.23 15.57
N ALA A 128 2.92 -11.29 15.39
CA ALA A 128 1.52 -11.42 15.80
C ALA A 128 0.80 -12.65 15.21
N ILE A 129 1.28 -13.19 14.09
CA ILE A 129 0.70 -14.36 13.42
C ILE A 129 1.62 -15.59 13.42
N GLY A 130 2.77 -15.52 14.11
CA GLY A 130 3.67 -16.66 14.25
C GLY A 130 4.68 -16.88 13.11
N LEU A 131 4.98 -15.88 12.27
CA LEU A 131 6.05 -15.99 11.26
C LEU A 131 7.45 -15.70 11.82
N LEU A 132 7.50 -14.91 12.90
CA LEU A 132 8.74 -14.52 13.56
C LEU A 132 8.64 -14.74 15.07
N VAL A 133 9.78 -15.07 15.66
CA VAL A 133 10.01 -15.00 17.11
C VAL A 133 10.52 -13.60 17.45
N HIS A 134 10.07 -13.03 18.57
CA HIS A 134 10.56 -11.75 19.10
C HIS A 134 11.30 -11.96 20.43
N ASP A 135 12.59 -11.65 20.43
CA ASP A 135 13.48 -11.69 21.61
C ASP A 135 13.78 -10.25 22.08
N ILE A 136 13.75 -10.02 23.40
CA ILE A 136 14.15 -8.74 24.01
C ILE A 136 15.41 -8.98 24.84
N LEU A 137 16.53 -8.45 24.36
CA LEU A 137 17.86 -8.65 24.95
C LEU A 137 18.42 -7.36 25.54
N GLY A 138 19.46 -7.51 26.36
CA GLY A 138 20.15 -6.41 27.04
C GLY A 138 20.04 -6.46 28.56
N GLN A 139 19.45 -7.53 29.12
CA GLN A 139 19.37 -7.66 30.57
C GLN A 139 20.77 -7.61 31.18
N GLY A 140 20.93 -6.78 32.20
CA GLY A 140 22.21 -6.56 32.88
C GLY A 140 23.15 -5.61 32.17
N PHE A 141 22.82 -5.05 31.00
CA PHE A 141 23.60 -4.01 30.34
C PHE A 141 23.10 -2.60 30.68
N ASN A 142 23.98 -1.60 30.54
CA ASN A 142 23.69 -0.18 30.84
C ASN A 142 23.12 0.57 29.63
N PHE A 143 22.41 -0.14 28.75
CA PHE A 143 21.66 0.43 27.64
C PHE A 143 20.24 -0.15 27.64
N GLY A 144 19.31 0.53 26.96
CA GLY A 144 17.90 0.11 26.91
C GLY A 144 17.69 -1.26 26.28
N ASP A 145 16.44 -1.70 26.27
CA ASP A 145 16.04 -2.96 25.65
C ASP A 145 16.29 -2.97 24.15
N VAL A 146 16.72 -4.12 23.62
CA VAL A 146 16.91 -4.28 22.18
C VAL A 146 16.17 -5.48 21.63
N HIS A 147 15.41 -5.20 20.59
CA HIS A 147 14.50 -6.12 19.93
C HIS A 147 15.21 -6.87 18.81
N TYR A 148 15.22 -8.19 18.94
CA TYR A 148 15.70 -9.12 17.93
C TYR A 148 14.55 -9.98 17.41
N PHE A 149 14.66 -10.39 16.16
CA PHE A 149 13.67 -11.17 15.46
C PHE A 149 14.36 -12.31 14.71
N SER A 150 13.71 -13.47 14.61
CA SER A 150 14.19 -14.60 13.83
C SER A 150 13.01 -15.36 13.22
N LEU A 151 13.21 -16.03 12.08
CA LEU A 151 12.18 -16.86 11.44
C LEU A 151 11.78 -18.03 12.34
N THR A 152 10.48 -18.33 12.30
CA THR A 152 9.94 -19.64 12.70
C THR A 152 9.99 -20.61 11.52
N ASP A 153 9.73 -21.89 11.77
CA ASP A 153 9.61 -22.87 10.69
C ASP A 153 8.47 -22.53 9.74
N GLU A 154 7.34 -22.01 10.25
CA GLU A 154 6.22 -21.56 9.43
C GLU A 154 6.56 -20.31 8.61
N GLY A 155 7.33 -19.38 9.18
CA GLY A 155 7.87 -18.23 8.46
C GLY A 155 8.77 -18.66 7.30
N GLN A 156 9.65 -19.63 7.54
CA GLN A 156 10.54 -20.19 6.53
C GLN A 156 9.80 -21.03 5.47
N MET A 157 8.77 -21.78 5.88
CA MET A 157 8.02 -22.69 5.01
C MET A 157 7.00 -21.97 4.14
N PHE A 158 6.25 -20.99 4.67
CA PHE A 158 5.16 -20.37 3.94
C PHE A 158 5.45 -18.92 3.55
N ALA A 159 5.94 -18.09 4.48
CA ALA A 159 6.07 -16.66 4.24
C ALA A 159 7.24 -16.32 3.32
N VAL A 160 8.41 -16.95 3.49
CA VAL A 160 9.58 -16.71 2.64
C VAL A 160 9.34 -17.13 1.18
N PRO A 161 8.82 -18.34 0.88
CA PRO A 161 8.50 -18.73 -0.50
C PRO A 161 7.44 -17.83 -1.15
N LEU A 162 6.37 -17.50 -0.42
CA LEU A 162 5.34 -16.61 -0.93
C LEU A 162 5.90 -15.21 -1.19
N ALA A 163 6.70 -14.65 -0.28
CA ALA A 163 7.34 -13.35 -0.47
C ALA A 163 8.27 -13.32 -1.70
N ALA A 164 9.05 -14.38 -1.93
CA ALA A 164 9.91 -14.51 -3.11
C ALA A 164 9.09 -14.52 -4.41
N PHE A 165 8.06 -15.36 -4.43
CA PHE A 165 7.18 -15.50 -5.58
C PHE A 165 6.40 -14.22 -5.87
N SER A 166 5.88 -13.56 -4.82
CA SER A 166 5.19 -12.27 -4.92
C SER A 166 6.12 -11.18 -5.47
N LEU A 167 7.34 -11.05 -4.94
CA LEU A 167 8.28 -10.02 -5.41
C LEU A 167 8.63 -10.21 -6.88
N ARG A 168 8.91 -11.46 -7.28
CA ARG A 168 9.16 -11.81 -8.69
C ARG A 168 7.95 -11.50 -9.56
N TYR A 169 6.75 -11.90 -9.13
CA TYR A 169 5.51 -11.60 -9.85
C TYR A 169 5.31 -10.09 -10.05
N ALA A 170 5.56 -9.28 -9.03
CA ALA A 170 5.43 -7.82 -9.11
C ALA A 170 6.32 -7.24 -10.22
N VAL A 171 7.59 -7.62 -10.18
CA VAL A 171 8.61 -7.14 -11.12
C VAL A 171 8.33 -7.63 -12.53
N ASP A 172 8.11 -8.94 -12.72
CA ASP A 172 7.89 -9.55 -14.03
C ASP A 172 6.62 -9.03 -14.73
N ASN A 173 5.62 -8.56 -13.98
CA ASN A 173 4.35 -8.06 -14.51
C ASN A 173 4.20 -6.53 -14.42
N GLU A 174 5.25 -5.82 -14.02
CA GLU A 174 5.27 -4.36 -13.86
C GLU A 174 4.07 -3.84 -13.05
N VAL A 175 3.76 -4.51 -11.93
CA VAL A 175 2.62 -4.19 -11.08
C VAL A 175 2.99 -4.35 -9.62
N SER A 176 2.78 -3.30 -8.82
CA SER A 176 3.00 -3.46 -7.39
C SER A 176 1.94 -4.34 -6.75
N LEU A 177 2.36 -5.26 -5.87
CA LEU A 177 1.48 -6.07 -5.05
C LEU A 177 0.63 -5.21 -4.12
N TYR A 178 1.08 -4.04 -3.69
CA TYR A 178 0.24 -3.11 -2.94
C TYR A 178 -0.93 -2.61 -3.78
N GLN A 179 -0.69 -2.35 -5.06
CA GLN A 179 -1.73 -1.99 -6.01
C GLN A 179 -2.72 -3.14 -6.19
N LEU A 180 -2.22 -4.38 -6.27
CA LEU A 180 -2.99 -5.60 -6.50
C LEU A 180 -3.82 -6.02 -5.29
N LEU A 181 -3.23 -6.00 -4.09
CA LEU A 181 -3.81 -6.49 -2.84
C LEU A 181 -4.44 -5.37 -2.01
N GLY A 182 -3.99 -4.13 -2.16
CA GLY A 182 -4.51 -2.97 -1.44
C GLY A 182 -3.93 -2.83 -0.03
N SER A 183 -4.42 -1.81 0.68
CA SER A 183 -3.97 -1.49 2.03
C SER A 183 -4.46 -2.47 3.08
N VAL A 184 -3.61 -2.69 4.09
CA VAL A 184 -3.90 -3.50 5.29
C VAL A 184 -4.60 -2.72 6.39
N ASN A 185 -4.70 -1.39 6.28
CA ASN A 185 -5.28 -0.51 7.31
C ASN A 185 -6.81 -0.41 7.27
N SER A 186 -7.52 -1.22 6.47
CA SER A 186 -8.97 -1.30 6.51
C SER A 186 -9.45 -2.17 7.68
N ASN A 187 -10.45 -1.68 8.45
CA ASN A 187 -10.90 -2.31 9.69
C ASN A 187 -11.69 -3.63 9.46
N GLY A 188 -11.42 -4.66 10.26
CA GLY A 188 -12.25 -5.88 10.35
C GLY A 188 -12.23 -6.79 9.11
N THR A 189 -13.39 -7.36 8.77
CA THR A 189 -13.62 -8.22 7.59
C THR A 189 -13.44 -7.51 6.24
N THR A 190 -13.06 -6.23 6.24
CA THR A 190 -12.85 -5.40 5.03
C THR A 190 -11.37 -5.29 4.60
N ARG A 191 -10.49 -6.14 5.15
CA ARG A 191 -9.05 -6.17 4.77
C ARG A 191 -8.88 -6.39 3.26
N GLY A 192 -8.29 -5.41 2.60
CA GLY A 192 -8.14 -5.37 1.14
C GLY A 192 -7.54 -6.64 0.53
N PRO A 193 -6.42 -7.18 1.05
CA PRO A 193 -5.71 -8.28 0.38
C PRO A 193 -6.56 -9.53 0.20
N TYR A 194 -7.18 -10.02 1.27
CA TYR A 194 -7.95 -11.27 1.22
C TYR A 194 -9.30 -11.09 0.51
N ASN A 195 -9.95 -9.93 0.66
CA ASN A 195 -11.22 -9.69 -0.02
C ASN A 195 -11.06 -9.58 -1.54
N ARG A 196 -9.97 -9.01 -2.04
CA ARG A 196 -9.71 -8.99 -3.49
C ARG A 196 -9.52 -10.39 -4.06
N PHE A 197 -8.83 -11.27 -3.33
CA PHE A 197 -8.76 -12.70 -3.66
C PHE A 197 -10.16 -13.32 -3.74
N ARG A 198 -10.98 -13.15 -2.68
CA ARG A 198 -12.34 -13.71 -2.64
C ARG A 198 -13.23 -13.17 -3.78
N ILE A 199 -13.15 -11.88 -4.07
CA ILE A 199 -13.90 -11.23 -5.16
C ILE A 199 -13.48 -11.81 -6.52
N VAL A 200 -12.19 -11.88 -6.82
CA VAL A 200 -11.70 -12.40 -8.11
C VAL A 200 -12.03 -13.88 -8.26
N ASN A 201 -11.95 -14.67 -7.19
CA ASN A 201 -12.38 -16.07 -7.21
C ASN A 201 -13.88 -16.21 -7.54
N LEU A 202 -14.74 -15.36 -6.97
CA LEU A 202 -16.16 -15.37 -7.34
C LEU A 202 -16.40 -14.94 -8.79
N VAL A 203 -15.67 -13.94 -9.28
CA VAL A 203 -15.73 -13.57 -10.71
C VAL A 203 -15.31 -14.74 -11.60
N ASN A 204 -14.29 -15.50 -11.20
CA ASN A 204 -13.84 -16.70 -11.90
C ASN A 204 -14.90 -17.81 -11.91
N GLN A 205 -15.69 -17.91 -10.83
CA GLN A 205 -16.84 -18.82 -10.73
C GLN A 205 -18.10 -18.34 -11.47
N GLY A 206 -18.03 -17.20 -12.18
CA GLY A 206 -19.12 -16.67 -12.97
C GLY A 206 -20.04 -15.68 -12.23
N PHE A 207 -19.71 -15.29 -11.00
CA PHE A 207 -20.42 -14.18 -10.35
C PHE A 207 -20.06 -12.87 -11.04
N ASN A 208 -21.06 -12.25 -11.66
CA ASN A 208 -20.83 -11.16 -12.59
C ASN A 208 -21.49 -9.85 -12.14
N ASN A 209 -21.94 -9.72 -10.90
CA ASN A 209 -22.57 -8.49 -10.42
C ASN A 209 -22.25 -8.23 -8.95
N VAL A 210 -22.29 -6.94 -8.56
CA VAL A 210 -21.91 -6.49 -7.22
C VAL A 210 -22.79 -7.10 -6.15
N GLU A 211 -24.10 -7.21 -6.39
CA GLU A 211 -25.08 -7.74 -5.43
C GLU A 211 -24.81 -9.21 -5.10
N GLY A 212 -24.60 -10.05 -6.10
CA GLY A 212 -24.28 -11.47 -5.94
C GLY A 212 -22.95 -11.70 -5.24
N ILE A 213 -21.92 -10.91 -5.60
CA ILE A 213 -20.61 -10.96 -4.93
C ILE A 213 -20.75 -10.51 -3.47
N SER A 214 -21.46 -9.41 -3.20
CA SER A 214 -21.70 -8.88 -1.85
C SER A 214 -22.42 -9.89 -0.97
N THR A 215 -23.48 -10.51 -1.50
CA THR A 215 -24.28 -11.53 -0.80
C THR A 215 -23.44 -12.75 -0.46
N LYS A 216 -22.59 -13.21 -1.40
CA LYS A 216 -21.77 -14.40 -1.21
C LYS A 216 -20.61 -14.18 -0.25
N LEU A 217 -20.10 -12.96 -0.16
CA LEU A 217 -18.96 -12.61 0.71
C LEU A 217 -19.34 -12.07 2.08
N ASP A 218 -20.62 -11.76 2.30
CA ASP A 218 -21.12 -11.00 3.44
C ASP A 218 -20.39 -9.66 3.61
N LEU A 219 -20.28 -8.93 2.48
CA LEU A 219 -19.64 -7.62 2.41
C LEU A 219 -20.64 -6.58 1.90
N GLY A 220 -20.52 -5.35 2.40
CA GLY A 220 -21.33 -4.23 1.91
C GLY A 220 -21.07 -3.94 0.43
N PRO A 221 -22.12 -3.61 -0.37
CA PRO A 221 -21.96 -3.32 -1.80
C PRO A 221 -20.96 -2.20 -2.12
N VAL A 222 -20.82 -1.22 -1.23
CA VAL A 222 -19.82 -0.14 -1.35
C VAL A 222 -18.39 -0.70 -1.28
N ALA A 223 -18.11 -1.54 -0.28
CA ALA A 223 -16.77 -2.14 -0.11
C ALA A 223 -16.40 -3.06 -1.29
N VAL A 224 -17.37 -3.83 -1.80
CA VAL A 224 -17.18 -4.64 -3.01
C VAL A 224 -16.93 -3.75 -4.23
N GLY A 225 -17.70 -2.66 -4.37
CA GLY A 225 -17.51 -1.64 -5.40
C GLY A 225 -16.08 -1.07 -5.39
N ASP A 226 -15.59 -0.63 -4.23
CA ASP A 226 -14.24 -0.07 -4.09
C ASP A 226 -13.14 -1.06 -4.51
N HIS A 227 -13.28 -2.33 -4.14
CA HIS A 227 -12.36 -3.39 -4.56
C HIS A 227 -12.42 -3.64 -6.06
N LEU A 228 -13.62 -3.73 -6.64
CA LEU A 228 -13.78 -3.93 -8.08
C LEU A 228 -13.25 -2.73 -8.89
N SER A 229 -13.47 -1.50 -8.42
CA SER A 229 -12.91 -0.29 -9.03
C SER A 229 -11.38 -0.29 -9.01
N ALA A 230 -10.77 -0.73 -7.90
CA ALA A 230 -9.32 -0.87 -7.82
C ALA A 230 -8.79 -1.95 -8.79
N LEU A 231 -9.47 -3.11 -8.87
CA LEU A 231 -9.12 -4.17 -9.81
C LEU A 231 -9.33 -3.75 -11.28
N ALA A 232 -10.32 -2.91 -11.56
CA ALA A 232 -10.58 -2.38 -12.89
C ALA A 232 -9.48 -1.40 -13.35
N LYS A 233 -8.95 -0.57 -12.44
CA LYS A 233 -7.78 0.29 -12.73
C LYS A 233 -6.53 -0.51 -13.13
N LEU A 234 -6.46 -1.76 -12.71
CA LEU A 234 -5.39 -2.70 -13.06
C LEU A 234 -5.71 -3.57 -14.27
N ASN A 235 -6.84 -3.34 -14.96
CA ASN A 235 -7.32 -4.17 -16.07
C ASN A 235 -7.51 -5.65 -15.71
N ILE A 236 -7.74 -5.95 -14.43
CA ILE A 236 -8.03 -7.31 -13.95
C ILE A 236 -9.50 -7.62 -14.20
N VAL A 237 -10.40 -6.67 -13.92
CA VAL A 237 -11.81 -6.76 -14.27
C VAL A 237 -12.21 -5.61 -15.17
N ARG A 238 -13.32 -5.76 -15.88
CA ARG A 238 -13.98 -4.69 -16.63
C ARG A 238 -15.46 -4.69 -16.31
N PHE A 239 -16.08 -3.53 -16.49
CA PHE A 239 -17.52 -3.37 -16.32
C PHE A 239 -18.19 -3.27 -17.68
N ASP A 240 -19.06 -4.22 -17.97
CA ASP A 240 -19.98 -4.15 -19.10
C ASP A 240 -21.30 -3.53 -18.62
N SER A 241 -21.83 -2.59 -19.38
CA SER A 241 -23.16 -2.04 -19.14
C SER A 241 -24.19 -3.15 -19.30
N ILE A 242 -25.07 -3.32 -18.31
CA ILE A 242 -26.37 -3.95 -18.57
C ILE A 242 -27.23 -2.90 -19.25
N ASP A 243 -27.99 -3.28 -20.28
CA ASP A 243 -29.05 -2.44 -20.81
C ASP A 243 -29.94 -1.98 -19.66
N VAL A 244 -30.02 -0.67 -19.51
CA VAL A 244 -30.60 -0.05 -18.32
C VAL A 244 -32.10 -0.34 -18.34
N ALA A 245 -32.59 -1.09 -17.35
CA ALA A 245 -34.03 -1.21 -17.11
C ALA A 245 -34.64 0.18 -16.91
N GLU A 246 -35.90 0.36 -17.33
CA GLU A 246 -36.62 1.64 -17.24
C GLU A 246 -36.44 2.33 -15.88
N GLY A 247 -35.74 3.47 -15.84
CA GLY A 247 -35.72 4.35 -14.68
C GLY A 247 -34.38 5.00 -14.34
N GLU A 248 -33.24 4.35 -14.59
CA GLU A 248 -31.91 4.85 -14.19
C GLU A 248 -31.07 5.32 -15.39
N GLU A 249 -30.10 6.21 -15.17
CA GLU A 249 -29.40 6.91 -16.25
C GLU A 249 -27.89 6.90 -16.12
N ARG A 250 -27.24 6.65 -17.25
CA ARG A 250 -25.79 6.79 -17.44
C ARG A 250 -25.34 8.23 -17.16
N ILE A 251 -24.32 8.38 -16.31
CA ILE A 251 -23.64 9.66 -16.07
C ILE A 251 -22.50 9.81 -17.07
N TRP A 252 -22.48 10.95 -17.75
CA TRP A 252 -21.47 11.36 -18.70
C TRP A 252 -20.65 12.48 -18.07
N GLN A 253 -19.33 12.36 -18.13
CA GLN A 253 -18.40 13.32 -17.57
C GLN A 253 -17.51 13.87 -18.67
N TRP A 254 -17.30 15.18 -18.68
CA TRP A 254 -16.37 15.83 -19.60
C TRP A 254 -14.93 15.61 -19.15
N VAL A 255 -14.04 15.32 -20.09
CA VAL A 255 -12.61 15.15 -19.80
C VAL A 255 -11.98 16.53 -19.56
N GLU A 256 -11.41 16.71 -18.37
CA GLU A 256 -10.76 17.98 -17.99
C GLU A 256 -9.65 18.37 -18.98
N GLY A 257 -9.60 19.66 -19.33
CA GLY A 257 -8.61 20.21 -20.27
C GLY A 257 -8.95 20.02 -21.76
N LYS A 258 -10.03 19.32 -22.11
CA LYS A 258 -10.51 19.24 -23.50
C LYS A 258 -11.37 20.45 -23.88
N ASP A 259 -11.03 21.12 -24.98
CA ASP A 259 -11.83 22.21 -25.55
C ASP A 259 -13.06 21.67 -26.29
N PRO A 260 -14.30 22.02 -25.87
CA PRO A 260 -15.53 21.54 -26.51
C PRO A 260 -15.68 21.97 -27.98
N ASN A 261 -15.00 23.02 -28.43
CA ASN A 261 -15.08 23.48 -29.82
C ASN A 261 -14.26 22.64 -30.80
N VAL A 262 -13.36 21.78 -30.29
CA VAL A 262 -12.50 20.92 -31.10
C VAL A 262 -13.16 19.55 -31.39
N ALA A 263 -14.27 19.24 -30.70
CA ALA A 263 -15.01 18.00 -30.91
C ALA A 263 -15.55 17.91 -32.34
N GLN A 264 -15.24 16.81 -33.03
CA GLN A 264 -15.71 16.60 -34.40
C GLN A 264 -17.20 16.27 -34.40
N PRO A 265 -17.97 16.81 -35.36
CA PRO A 265 -19.38 16.47 -35.53
C PRO A 265 -19.63 14.97 -35.57
N VAL A 266 -20.62 14.50 -34.81
CA VAL A 266 -21.01 13.08 -34.81
C VAL A 266 -22.08 12.86 -35.88
N HIS A 267 -21.71 12.18 -36.97
CA HIS A 267 -22.58 11.95 -38.14
C HIS A 267 -23.20 13.25 -38.67
N THR A 268 -24.51 13.27 -38.92
CA THR A 268 -25.24 14.45 -39.41
C THR A 268 -25.65 15.43 -38.30
N HIS A 269 -25.25 15.19 -37.04
CA HIS A 269 -25.71 15.93 -35.87
C HIS A 269 -24.82 17.13 -35.49
N ILE A 270 -24.30 17.88 -36.47
CA ILE A 270 -23.31 18.96 -36.28
C ILE A 270 -23.67 19.91 -35.12
N LYS A 271 -24.84 20.55 -35.19
CA LYS A 271 -25.29 21.50 -34.16
C LYS A 271 -25.50 20.83 -32.81
N LEU A 272 -26.05 19.61 -32.79
CA LEU A 272 -26.32 18.89 -31.54
C LEU A 272 -25.03 18.42 -30.86
N THR A 273 -24.03 17.99 -31.63
CA THR A 273 -22.70 17.65 -31.09
C THR A 273 -22.08 18.84 -30.38
N HIS A 274 -22.12 20.02 -31.01
CA HIS A 274 -21.61 21.25 -30.42
C HIS A 274 -22.39 21.65 -29.16
N ASP A 275 -23.72 21.67 -29.23
CA ASP A 275 -24.56 22.02 -28.08
C ASP A 275 -24.34 21.09 -26.88
N VAL A 276 -24.24 19.77 -27.11
CA VAL A 276 -23.99 18.77 -26.05
C VAL A 276 -22.57 18.91 -25.49
N ALA A 277 -21.56 19.10 -26.34
CA ALA A 277 -20.17 19.27 -25.90
C ALA A 277 -20.00 20.53 -25.03
N GLN A 278 -20.53 21.67 -25.47
CA GLN A 278 -20.47 22.92 -24.70
C GLN A 278 -21.19 22.80 -23.36
N TRP A 279 -22.40 22.21 -23.37
CA TRP A 279 -23.18 22.07 -22.15
C TRP A 279 -22.49 21.14 -21.15
N LEU A 280 -21.98 19.98 -21.59
CA LEU A 280 -21.32 19.02 -20.70
C LEU A 280 -19.98 19.56 -20.18
N ALA A 281 -19.21 20.27 -21.01
CA ALA A 281 -17.97 20.93 -20.60
C ALA A 281 -18.22 21.98 -19.51
N ALA A 282 -19.34 22.71 -19.58
CA ALA A 282 -19.72 23.70 -18.58
C ALA A 282 -20.20 23.06 -17.25
N GLN A 283 -20.93 21.94 -17.32
CA GLN A 283 -21.48 21.28 -16.15
C GLN A 283 -20.52 20.28 -15.48
N GLY A 284 -19.48 19.85 -16.20
CA GLY A 284 -18.53 18.84 -15.75
C GLY A 284 -19.08 17.41 -15.87
N SER A 285 -20.23 17.11 -15.28
CA SER A 285 -20.89 15.80 -15.40
C SER A 285 -22.41 15.89 -15.31
N ALA A 286 -23.11 14.96 -15.99
CA ALA A 286 -24.56 14.90 -15.95
C ALA A 286 -25.13 13.56 -16.43
N ALA A 287 -26.34 13.25 -15.94
CA ALA A 287 -27.16 12.15 -16.44
C ALA A 287 -27.87 12.52 -17.76
N TYR A 288 -28.25 11.51 -18.55
CA TYR A 288 -28.84 11.68 -19.89
C TYR A 288 -30.09 12.58 -19.94
N LYS A 289 -31.05 12.47 -19.00
CA LYS A 289 -32.24 13.33 -18.94
C LYS A 289 -31.85 14.77 -18.60
N SER A 290 -30.88 14.99 -17.71
CA SER A 290 -30.38 16.34 -17.41
C SER A 290 -29.73 16.99 -18.62
N ILE A 291 -28.96 16.21 -19.40
CA ILE A 291 -28.39 16.68 -20.69
C ILE A 291 -29.51 17.00 -21.67
N LYS A 292 -30.52 16.13 -21.79
CA LYS A 292 -31.66 16.34 -22.68
C LYS A 292 -32.46 17.60 -22.34
N VAL A 293 -32.65 17.88 -21.04
CA VAL A 293 -33.29 19.10 -20.54
C VAL A 293 -32.39 20.32 -20.78
N GLY A 294 -31.12 20.23 -20.41
CA GLY A 294 -30.16 21.34 -20.47
C GLY A 294 -29.86 21.82 -21.90
N VAL A 295 -29.89 20.90 -22.87
CA VAL A 295 -29.70 21.21 -24.30
C VAL A 295 -31.04 21.58 -24.99
N ASN A 296 -32.14 21.65 -24.22
CA ASN A 296 -33.49 22.09 -24.62
C ASN A 296 -34.04 21.42 -25.89
N ARG A 297 -33.85 20.10 -26.03
CA ARG A 297 -34.37 19.34 -27.19
C ARG A 297 -35.32 18.22 -26.74
N SER A 298 -36.58 18.58 -26.54
CA SER A 298 -37.63 17.66 -26.08
C SER A 298 -37.94 16.50 -27.04
N GLN A 299 -37.67 16.64 -28.36
CA GLN A 299 -38.05 15.65 -29.38
C GLN A 299 -36.93 14.74 -29.94
N ASN A 300 -35.65 14.90 -29.55
CA ASN A 300 -34.50 14.25 -30.21
C ASN A 300 -33.74 13.23 -29.33
N GLY A 301 -34.46 12.36 -28.61
CA GLY A 301 -33.85 11.45 -27.63
C GLY A 301 -32.77 10.52 -28.20
N SER A 302 -33.07 9.82 -29.30
CA SER A 302 -32.11 8.90 -29.96
C SER A 302 -30.83 9.60 -30.42
N ASN A 303 -30.94 10.85 -30.87
CA ASN A 303 -29.82 11.62 -31.43
C ASN A 303 -28.81 12.07 -30.37
N ILE A 304 -29.26 12.37 -29.14
CA ILE A 304 -28.35 12.73 -28.03
C ILE A 304 -27.50 11.53 -27.61
N SER A 305 -28.08 10.33 -27.57
CA SER A 305 -27.34 9.11 -27.22
C SER A 305 -26.23 8.81 -28.23
N ASN A 306 -26.53 8.99 -29.53
CA ASN A 306 -25.55 8.84 -30.61
C ASN A 306 -24.42 9.86 -30.48
N VAL A 307 -24.75 11.12 -30.17
CA VAL A 307 -23.77 12.19 -29.95
C VAL A 307 -22.86 11.88 -28.76
N LEU A 308 -23.42 11.51 -27.61
CA LEU A 308 -22.63 11.16 -26.41
C LEU A 308 -21.70 9.97 -26.65
N SER A 309 -22.19 8.95 -27.36
CA SER A 309 -21.37 7.80 -27.78
C SER A 309 -20.28 8.18 -28.79
N GLY A 310 -20.54 9.17 -29.64
CA GLY A 310 -19.54 9.70 -30.58
C GLY A 310 -18.47 10.54 -29.87
N LEU A 311 -18.86 11.39 -28.91
CA LEU A 311 -17.93 12.16 -28.09
C LEU A 311 -17.06 11.25 -27.20
N TYR A 312 -17.62 10.15 -26.71
CA TYR A 312 -16.88 9.14 -25.96
C TYR A 312 -15.81 8.48 -26.82
N ARG A 313 -16.15 8.08 -28.05
CA ARG A 313 -15.20 7.52 -29.02
C ARG A 313 -14.10 8.50 -29.41
N GLN A 314 -14.38 9.79 -29.37
CA GLN A 314 -13.40 10.85 -29.62
C GLN A 314 -12.57 11.23 -28.37
N GLY A 315 -12.85 10.64 -27.20
CA GLY A 315 -12.12 10.90 -25.96
C GLY A 315 -12.42 12.26 -25.31
N PHE A 316 -13.57 12.87 -25.61
CA PHE A 316 -14.00 14.13 -25.00
C PHE A 316 -14.85 13.92 -23.75
N VAL A 317 -15.51 12.76 -23.64
CA VAL A 317 -16.29 12.39 -22.46
C VAL A 317 -15.88 11.02 -21.97
N THR A 318 -15.86 10.86 -20.65
CA THR A 318 -15.84 9.57 -19.98
C THR A 318 -17.25 9.27 -19.46
N THR A 319 -17.44 8.04 -19.05
CA THR A 319 -18.67 7.60 -18.42
C THR A 319 -18.29 6.68 -17.28
N GLU A 320 -18.79 6.99 -16.10
CA GLU A 320 -18.68 6.11 -14.95
C GLU A 320 -20.02 5.40 -14.79
N TYR A 321 -19.98 4.07 -14.84
CA TYR A 321 -21.08 3.25 -14.35
C TYR A 321 -20.84 2.99 -12.87
N PHE A 322 -21.25 3.92 -12.02
CA PHE A 322 -21.48 3.61 -10.61
C PHE A 322 -22.95 3.21 -10.43
N GLY A 323 -23.22 1.96 -10.73
CA GLY A 323 -24.49 1.32 -10.40
C GLY A 323 -24.23 -0.07 -9.85
N HIS A 324 -24.97 -0.45 -8.81
CA HIS A 324 -24.99 -1.79 -8.20
C HIS A 324 -25.33 -2.93 -9.20
N ARG A 325 -25.58 -2.60 -10.47
CA ARG A 325 -26.02 -3.48 -11.56
C ARG A 325 -25.10 -3.48 -12.79
N SER A 326 -23.82 -3.14 -12.66
CA SER A 326 -22.84 -3.35 -13.75
C SER A 326 -22.41 -4.82 -13.83
N LEU A 327 -22.26 -5.37 -15.04
CA LEU A 327 -21.71 -6.71 -15.21
C LEU A 327 -20.20 -6.67 -15.04
N VAL A 328 -19.68 -7.32 -14.02
CA VAL A 328 -18.26 -7.57 -13.82
C VAL A 328 -17.84 -8.69 -14.76
N ARG A 329 -16.82 -8.43 -15.59
CA ARG A 329 -16.20 -9.43 -16.45
C ARG A 329 -14.70 -9.50 -16.25
N PRO A 330 -14.06 -10.64 -16.55
CA PRO A 330 -12.61 -10.74 -16.67
C PRO A 330 -12.06 -9.70 -17.64
N GLY A 331 -11.03 -8.98 -17.20
CA GLY A 331 -10.21 -8.09 -18.01
C GLY A 331 -8.96 -8.80 -18.56
N PRO A 332 -8.11 -8.11 -19.34
CA PRO A 332 -6.92 -8.69 -19.96
C PRO A 332 -5.92 -9.30 -18.97
N ARG A 333 -5.80 -8.76 -17.75
CA ARG A 333 -4.87 -9.25 -16.72
C ARG A 333 -5.51 -10.25 -15.75
N PHE A 334 -6.76 -10.65 -16.00
CA PHE A 334 -7.51 -11.52 -15.07
C PHE A 334 -6.82 -12.87 -14.84
N SER A 335 -6.44 -13.57 -15.92
CA SER A 335 -5.82 -14.89 -15.84
C SER A 335 -4.48 -14.87 -15.11
N LEU A 336 -3.68 -13.82 -15.29
CA LEU A 336 -2.41 -13.63 -14.58
C LEU A 336 -2.62 -13.50 -13.08
N PHE A 337 -3.69 -12.81 -12.65
CA PHE A 337 -3.98 -12.69 -11.23
C PHE A 337 -4.58 -13.98 -10.67
N VAL A 338 -5.44 -14.67 -11.42
CA VAL A 338 -5.99 -15.98 -11.03
C VAL A 338 -4.85 -17.00 -10.84
N ASP A 339 -3.89 -17.09 -11.77
CA ASP A 339 -2.73 -17.98 -11.63
C ASP A 339 -1.91 -17.69 -10.36
N TYR A 340 -1.64 -16.40 -10.08
CA TYR A 340 -0.99 -16.00 -8.84
C TYR A 340 -1.78 -16.42 -7.60
N MET A 341 -3.10 -16.21 -7.61
CA MET A 341 -3.99 -16.56 -6.51
C MET A 341 -4.04 -18.07 -6.26
N GLU A 342 -4.21 -18.86 -7.32
CA GLU A 342 -4.27 -20.33 -7.24
C GLU A 342 -2.98 -20.89 -6.65
N LYS A 343 -1.82 -20.39 -7.08
CA LYS A 343 -0.53 -20.80 -6.52
C LYS A 343 -0.39 -20.41 -5.05
N ALA A 344 -0.87 -19.23 -4.64
CA ALA A 344 -0.83 -18.82 -3.24
C ALA A 344 -1.77 -19.66 -2.36
N ILE A 345 -2.97 -20.00 -2.86
CA ILE A 345 -3.90 -20.93 -2.20
C ILE A 345 -3.27 -22.31 -2.05
N ASP A 346 -2.70 -22.83 -3.14
CA ASP A 346 -2.07 -24.16 -3.19
C ASP A 346 -0.87 -24.23 -2.24
N LEU A 347 -0.03 -23.19 -2.15
CA LEU A 347 1.03 -23.10 -1.15
C LEU A 347 0.49 -23.20 0.29
N CYS A 348 -0.60 -22.49 0.61
CA CYS A 348 -1.19 -22.52 1.95
C CYS A 348 -1.78 -23.89 2.31
N ALA A 349 -2.18 -24.67 1.30
CA ALA A 349 -2.63 -26.04 1.40
C ALA A 349 -1.49 -27.08 1.31
N GLU A 350 -0.22 -26.64 1.31
CA GLU A 350 0.97 -27.50 1.18
C GLU A 350 0.98 -28.32 -0.13
N GLY A 351 0.37 -27.75 -1.18
CA GLY A 351 0.30 -28.33 -2.51
C GLY A 351 1.59 -28.15 -3.34
N PRO A 352 1.58 -28.62 -4.60
CA PRO A 352 2.75 -28.59 -5.49
C PRO A 352 3.41 -27.21 -5.68
N ALA A 353 2.66 -26.12 -5.56
CA ALA A 353 3.15 -24.75 -5.67
C ALA A 353 4.16 -24.41 -4.57
N LEU A 354 4.08 -25.05 -3.39
CA LEU A 354 5.04 -24.83 -2.31
C LEU A 354 6.47 -25.14 -2.75
N SER A 355 6.69 -26.27 -3.42
CA SER A 355 8.01 -26.66 -3.93
C SER A 355 8.52 -25.67 -5.00
N THR A 356 7.62 -25.24 -5.88
CA THR A 356 7.92 -24.25 -6.92
C THR A 356 8.35 -22.91 -6.31
N MET A 357 7.56 -22.37 -5.38
CA MET A 357 7.87 -21.10 -4.72
C MET A 357 9.12 -21.19 -3.83
N THR A 358 9.35 -22.33 -3.19
CA THR A 358 10.57 -22.58 -2.42
C THR A 358 11.80 -22.55 -3.32
N SER A 359 11.69 -23.13 -4.52
CA SER A 359 12.75 -23.08 -5.53
C SER A 359 13.03 -21.65 -6.00
N VAL A 360 11.98 -20.84 -6.20
CA VAL A 360 12.13 -19.40 -6.52
C VAL A 360 12.85 -18.66 -5.39
N ALA A 361 12.48 -18.91 -4.12
CA ALA A 361 13.17 -18.30 -2.98
C ALA A 361 14.65 -18.70 -2.92
N ALA A 362 14.97 -19.98 -3.18
CA ALA A 362 16.34 -20.46 -3.20
C ALA A 362 17.14 -19.86 -4.35
N GLU A 363 16.55 -19.77 -5.55
CA GLU A 363 17.13 -19.14 -6.75
C GLU A 363 17.52 -17.69 -6.47
N LEU A 364 16.59 -16.89 -5.93
CA LEU A 364 16.84 -15.50 -5.60
C LEU A 364 17.95 -15.38 -4.55
N LYS A 365 17.87 -16.15 -3.46
CA LYS A 365 18.88 -16.12 -2.38
C LYS A 365 20.28 -16.59 -2.82
N ALA A 366 20.37 -17.46 -3.82
CA ALA A 366 21.65 -17.95 -4.35
C ALA A 366 22.43 -16.89 -5.14
N SER A 367 21.75 -15.87 -5.66
CA SER A 367 22.34 -14.82 -6.50
C SER A 367 22.04 -13.44 -5.91
N PRO A 368 22.90 -12.91 -5.00
CA PRO A 368 22.66 -11.63 -4.33
C PRO A 368 22.39 -10.46 -5.28
N GLY A 369 23.04 -10.43 -6.46
CA GLY A 369 22.77 -9.43 -7.49
C GLY A 369 21.38 -9.53 -8.11
N HIS A 370 20.88 -10.75 -8.35
CA HIS A 370 19.50 -10.95 -8.83
C HIS A 370 18.48 -10.57 -7.76
N LEU A 371 18.64 -11.06 -6.53
CA LEU A 371 17.77 -10.67 -5.42
C LEU A 371 17.73 -9.15 -5.26
N GLY A 372 18.88 -8.50 -5.37
CA GLY A 372 18.97 -7.05 -5.30
C GLY A 372 18.20 -6.33 -6.39
N GLY A 373 18.34 -6.75 -7.64
CA GLY A 373 17.56 -6.19 -8.75
C GLY A 373 16.05 -6.32 -8.55
N PHE A 374 15.57 -7.47 -8.04
CA PHE A 374 14.16 -7.66 -7.73
C PHE A 374 13.69 -6.78 -6.56
N MET A 375 14.49 -6.68 -5.49
CA MET A 375 14.17 -5.81 -4.35
C MET A 375 14.10 -4.34 -4.77
N ASP A 376 15.09 -3.86 -5.52
CA ASP A 376 15.18 -2.46 -5.94
C ASP A 376 14.00 -2.08 -6.84
N LEU A 377 13.74 -2.86 -7.90
CA LEU A 377 12.61 -2.63 -8.79
C LEU A 377 11.27 -2.73 -8.07
N GLY A 378 11.08 -3.74 -7.21
CA GLY A 378 9.84 -3.90 -6.46
C GLY A 378 9.59 -2.74 -5.48
N ILE A 379 10.62 -2.31 -4.75
CA ILE A 379 10.52 -1.18 -3.82
C ILE A 379 10.25 0.13 -4.60
N ALA A 380 10.92 0.35 -5.73
CA ALA A 380 10.67 1.50 -6.61
C ALA A 380 9.22 1.53 -7.11
N GLN A 381 8.69 0.39 -7.58
CA GLN A 381 7.29 0.25 -7.98
C GLN A 381 6.33 0.60 -6.84
N TYR A 382 6.57 0.08 -5.64
CA TYR A 382 5.77 0.43 -4.46
C TYR A 382 5.81 1.92 -4.14
N LYS A 383 7.01 2.52 -4.14
CA LYS A 383 7.20 3.93 -3.82
C LYS A 383 6.48 4.84 -4.81
N ALA A 384 6.51 4.52 -6.11
CA ALA A 384 5.81 5.28 -7.13
C ALA A 384 4.30 5.42 -6.88
N ILE A 385 3.70 4.47 -6.16
CA ILE A 385 2.24 4.42 -5.95
C ILE A 385 1.82 4.58 -4.48
N SER A 386 2.75 4.46 -3.53
CA SER A 386 2.44 4.41 -2.11
C SER A 386 1.95 5.76 -1.62
N PRO A 387 0.69 5.88 -1.14
CA PRO A 387 0.17 7.14 -0.64
C PRO A 387 0.98 7.64 0.56
N HIS A 388 1.50 6.73 1.38
CA HIS A 388 2.26 7.05 2.59
C HIS A 388 3.68 7.55 2.31
N ILE A 389 4.35 7.01 1.28
CA ILE A 389 5.69 7.47 0.88
C ILE A 389 5.59 8.75 0.05
N ASN A 390 4.55 8.85 -0.80
CA ASN A 390 4.23 10.05 -1.55
C ASN A 390 3.47 11.10 -0.70
N THR A 391 3.28 10.84 0.60
CA THR A 391 2.71 11.83 1.52
C THR A 391 3.72 12.95 1.67
N LEU A 392 3.43 14.10 1.07
CA LEU A 392 4.20 15.33 1.28
C LEU A 392 4.35 15.59 2.79
N SER A 393 5.58 15.92 3.23
CA SER A 393 5.84 16.32 4.61
C SER A 393 4.98 17.53 4.99
N LEU A 394 4.73 17.73 6.29
CA LEU A 394 3.98 18.90 6.76
C LEU A 394 4.64 20.20 6.28
N ASP A 395 5.98 20.29 6.30
CA ASP A 395 6.71 21.48 5.84
C ASP A 395 6.49 21.72 4.35
N LYS A 396 6.59 20.67 3.52
CA LYS A 396 6.37 20.79 2.08
C LYS A 396 4.92 21.12 1.75
N ARG A 397 3.96 20.60 2.51
CA ARG A 397 2.56 20.99 2.42
C ARG A 397 2.37 22.45 2.83
N SER A 398 2.98 22.86 3.93
CA SER A 398 2.91 24.23 4.42
C SER A 398 3.48 25.22 3.40
N GLN A 399 4.60 24.87 2.78
CA GLN A 399 5.20 25.65 1.71
C GLN A 399 4.29 25.77 0.48
N LEU A 400 3.67 24.69 0.03
CA LEU A 400 2.72 24.73 -1.10
C LEU A 400 1.49 25.59 -0.82
N VAL A 401 1.00 25.58 0.43
CA VAL A 401 -0.09 26.47 0.86
C VAL A 401 0.38 27.93 0.89
N ILE A 402 1.59 28.20 1.39
CA ILE A 402 2.19 29.54 1.37
C ILE A 402 2.33 30.03 -0.07
N ASP A 403 2.90 29.22 -0.96
CA ASP A 403 3.12 29.57 -2.37
C ASP A 403 1.79 29.86 -3.08
N TYR A 404 0.76 29.06 -2.80
CA TYR A 404 -0.60 29.31 -3.30
C TYR A 404 -1.15 30.66 -2.82
N LEU A 405 -1.07 30.93 -1.50
CA LEU A 405 -1.61 32.16 -0.91
C LEU A 405 -0.76 33.42 -1.21
N LYS A 406 0.51 33.26 -1.62
CA LYS A 406 1.37 34.35 -2.10
C LYS A 406 0.97 34.85 -3.49
N THR A 407 0.22 34.07 -4.26
CA THR A 407 -0.25 34.54 -5.58
C THR A 407 -1.30 35.63 -5.42
N ALA A 408 -1.20 36.71 -6.20
CA ALA A 408 -2.07 37.89 -6.07
C ALA A 408 -3.57 37.59 -6.25
N ALA A 409 -3.92 36.46 -6.87
CA ALA A 409 -5.30 35.99 -7.04
C ALA A 409 -5.87 35.25 -5.81
N HIS A 410 -5.02 34.89 -4.84
CA HIS A 410 -5.35 33.96 -3.75
C HIS A 410 -4.83 34.43 -2.38
N SER A 411 -4.70 35.75 -2.17
CA SER A 411 -4.28 36.32 -0.87
C SER A 411 -5.18 35.92 0.31
N GLU A 412 -6.39 35.47 0.01
CA GLU A 412 -7.26 34.75 0.93
C GLU A 412 -7.90 33.56 0.22
N ALA A 413 -8.00 32.40 0.89
CA ALA A 413 -8.62 31.22 0.30
C ALA A 413 -9.36 30.35 1.31
N ARG A 414 -10.35 29.62 0.82
CA ARG A 414 -11.10 28.60 1.56
C ARG A 414 -10.39 27.25 1.50
N PRO A 415 -10.59 26.36 2.49
CA PRO A 415 -10.03 25.01 2.45
C PRO A 415 -10.33 24.26 1.16
N VAL A 416 -11.56 24.37 0.64
CA VAL A 416 -11.96 23.70 -0.60
C VAL A 416 -11.18 24.21 -1.82
N GLU A 417 -10.86 25.51 -1.87
CA GLU A 417 -10.11 26.11 -2.99
C GLU A 417 -8.66 25.66 -2.96
N ILE A 418 -8.06 25.63 -1.76
CA ILE A 418 -6.71 25.09 -1.53
C ILE A 418 -6.67 23.59 -1.88
N ALA A 419 -7.64 22.82 -1.40
CA ALA A 419 -7.75 21.38 -1.66
C ALA A 419 -7.86 21.09 -3.16
N THR A 420 -8.77 21.77 -3.86
CA THR A 420 -8.93 21.65 -5.32
C THR A 420 -7.65 22.05 -6.06
N LYS A 421 -7.03 23.19 -5.71
CA LYS A 421 -5.84 23.65 -6.43
C LYS A 421 -4.63 22.73 -6.24
N LEU A 422 -4.43 22.24 -5.02
CA LEU A 422 -3.28 21.39 -4.69
C LEU A 422 -3.55 19.91 -4.94
N GLY A 423 -4.76 19.54 -5.37
CA GLY A 423 -5.17 18.16 -5.61
C GLY A 423 -5.18 17.32 -4.33
N TRP A 424 -5.53 17.93 -3.19
CA TRP A 424 -5.53 17.28 -1.88
C TRP A 424 -6.93 16.90 -1.42
N GLU A 425 -7.02 15.85 -0.60
CA GLU A 425 -8.24 15.54 0.14
C GLU A 425 -8.57 16.64 1.17
N ASP A 426 -9.86 16.90 1.38
CA ASP A 426 -10.36 17.91 2.33
C ASP A 426 -9.80 17.70 3.75
N ALA A 427 -9.76 16.44 4.22
CA ALA A 427 -9.27 16.12 5.55
C ALA A 427 -7.78 16.47 5.75
N VAL A 428 -6.95 16.22 4.72
CA VAL A 428 -5.52 16.56 4.72
C VAL A 428 -5.35 18.07 4.72
N THR A 429 -6.12 18.76 3.89
CA THR A 429 -6.09 20.22 3.77
C THR A 429 -6.48 20.89 5.09
N VAL A 430 -7.61 20.49 5.69
CA VAL A 430 -8.07 21.04 6.97
C VAL A 430 -7.08 20.78 8.10
N LYS A 431 -6.49 19.59 8.17
CA LYS A 431 -5.47 19.28 9.19
C LYS A 431 -4.23 20.15 9.02
N THR A 432 -3.74 20.30 7.79
CA THR A 432 -2.57 21.12 7.47
C THR A 432 -2.81 22.59 7.84
N LEU A 433 -3.94 23.16 7.41
CA LEU A 433 -4.29 24.55 7.71
C LEU A 433 -4.44 24.80 9.22
N LYS A 434 -5.03 23.88 9.98
CA LYS A 434 -5.13 23.98 11.44
C LYS A 434 -3.76 24.05 12.11
N LEU A 435 -2.82 23.19 11.68
CA LEU A 435 -1.46 23.19 12.22
C LEU A 435 -0.74 24.50 11.88
N MET A 436 -0.83 24.97 10.63
CA MET A 436 -0.23 26.24 10.21
C MET A 436 -0.82 27.46 10.96
N VAL A 437 -2.10 27.40 11.37
CA VAL A 437 -2.71 28.43 12.24
C VAL A 437 -2.17 28.34 13.66
N MET A 438 -2.02 27.14 14.21
CA MET A 438 -1.42 26.93 15.53
C MET A 438 0.02 27.41 15.58
N ASP A 439 0.77 27.23 14.48
CA ASP A 439 2.16 27.63 14.33
C ASP A 439 2.31 29.12 13.98
N GLY A 440 1.20 29.88 13.89
CA GLY A 440 1.20 31.32 13.60
C GLY A 440 1.50 31.69 12.14
N VAL A 441 1.70 30.71 11.25
CA VAL A 441 1.99 30.92 9.83
C VAL A 441 0.78 31.46 9.08
N LEU A 442 -0.42 31.01 9.46
CA LEU A 442 -1.69 31.47 8.89
C LEU A 442 -2.57 32.12 9.97
N SER A 443 -3.38 33.07 9.53
CA SER A 443 -4.56 33.52 10.27
C SER A 443 -5.82 32.90 9.68
N SER A 444 -6.81 32.65 10.54
CA SER A 444 -8.12 32.13 10.13
C SER A 444 -9.23 33.09 10.56
N GLU A 445 -10.06 33.50 9.60
CA GLU A 445 -11.21 34.36 9.84
C GLU A 445 -12.48 33.65 9.37
N ARG A 446 -13.55 33.76 10.16
CA ARG A 446 -14.84 33.15 9.82
C ARG A 446 -15.72 34.18 9.11
N LYS A 447 -15.90 34.03 7.80
CA LYS A 447 -16.90 34.80 7.01
C LYS A 447 -18.17 33.95 6.87
N GLY A 448 -19.16 34.19 7.73
CA GLY A 448 -20.42 33.44 7.77
C GLY A 448 -20.23 31.99 8.22
N ARG A 449 -20.67 31.02 7.41
CA ARG A 449 -20.49 29.58 7.69
C ARG A 449 -19.13 29.04 7.26
N GLN A 450 -18.29 29.85 6.61
CA GLN A 450 -17.04 29.40 5.99
C GLN A 450 -15.82 30.01 6.70
N ALA A 451 -14.76 29.22 6.82
CA ALA A 451 -13.45 29.67 7.29
C ALA A 451 -12.59 30.08 6.09
N ILE A 452 -11.94 31.23 6.19
CA ILE A 452 -11.00 31.77 5.20
C ILE A 452 -9.63 31.87 5.87
N TYR A 453 -8.59 31.51 5.13
CA TYR A 453 -7.21 31.50 5.61
C TYR A 453 -6.38 32.52 4.84
N ARG A 454 -5.48 33.21 5.54
CA ARG A 454 -4.54 34.20 4.99
C ARG A 454 -3.16 34.04 5.63
N LEU A 455 -2.11 34.44 4.93
CA LEU A 455 -0.76 34.51 5.50
C LEU A 455 -0.71 35.57 6.60
N THR A 456 -0.08 35.25 7.73
CA THR A 456 0.19 36.23 8.78
C THR A 456 1.31 37.17 8.32
N VAL A 457 1.14 38.48 8.55
CA VAL A 457 1.97 39.55 7.95
C VAL A 457 3.47 39.45 8.30
N ASP A 458 3.84 38.75 9.37
CA ASP A 458 5.21 38.69 9.90
C ASP A 458 6.16 37.68 9.22
N ASN A 459 5.71 36.85 8.27
CA ASN A 459 6.61 35.90 7.58
C ASN A 459 7.20 36.44 6.27
N SER A 460 7.23 37.77 6.09
CA SER A 460 7.81 38.44 4.92
C SER A 460 9.26 38.89 5.11
N ILE A 461 9.94 38.53 6.21
CA ILE A 461 11.33 38.94 6.45
C ILE A 461 12.19 37.75 6.91
N SER A 462 12.79 37.05 5.94
CA SER A 462 14.06 36.33 6.09
C SER A 462 14.56 35.89 4.70
N GLU A 463 14.74 36.86 3.79
CA GLU A 463 15.80 36.77 2.79
C GLU A 463 16.75 37.92 3.09
N ALA A 464 17.81 37.59 3.84
CA ALA A 464 19.04 38.36 3.98
C ALA A 464 20.20 37.37 4.10
#